data_AF-A0A524QNJ9-F1
#
_entry.id   AF-A0A524QNJ9-F1
#
_cell.length_a   1.000
_cell.length_b   1.000
_cell.length_c   1.000
_cell.angle_alpha   90.00
_cell.angle_beta   90.00
_cell.angle_gamma   90.00
#
_symmetry.space_group_name_H-M   'P 1'
#
loop_
_entity.id
_entity.type
_entity.pdbx_description
1 polymer ?
#
loop_
_entity_poly.entity_id
_entity_poly.type
_entity_poly.pdbx_seq_one_letter_code
_entity_poly.pdbx_strand_id
1 'polypeptide(L)'
;MKSRPPALPAPSRPGWHSGEELRATKHSQVYDYQVLFSKTIAAYRIRPREHRIWNLVRALLLAALALDAGHNAQALPPADLLEDGFSVYDRVLQYGYPARLRLAPYLRAAGVDYPPQTVVLVAFKWEMRLELYAGNSPDDLKFIRYYNVLAASGSVGPKLREGDRQVPEGIYRFTQLNPNSSFHLSLKVDYPNAFDRMMGNVENRRNLGGGIFIHGGSESAGCLAMSNSVAEEIFTLVAQSGLENASIILSPVDLRREAAPTPLEHDVPVWTPHLYAIIQRALCALPPSRVDTRLHAIGPTSTIQ
;
A
#
# COMPACT_ATOMS: atom_id res chain seq x y z
N MET A 1 -14.24 -4.65 91.85
CA MET A 1 -13.96 -4.76 90.41
C MET A 1 -14.54 -3.53 89.72
N LYS A 2 -13.74 -2.85 88.90
CA LYS A 2 -13.94 -1.47 88.42
C LYS A 2 -14.87 -1.44 87.20
N SER A 3 -15.91 -0.60 87.23
CA SER A 3 -16.68 -0.15 86.07
C SER A 3 -16.06 1.14 85.50
N ARG A 4 -15.82 1.21 84.19
CA ARG A 4 -15.46 2.44 83.48
C ARG A 4 -16.48 2.71 82.36
N PRO A 5 -17.06 3.92 82.27
CA PRO A 5 -18.06 4.30 81.25
C PRO A 5 -17.42 4.65 79.89
N PRO A 6 -18.22 4.73 78.81
CA PRO A 6 -17.74 4.93 77.43
C PRO A 6 -17.24 6.36 77.15
N ALA A 7 -16.31 6.47 76.21
CA ALA A 7 -15.65 7.72 75.80
C ALA A 7 -16.52 8.57 74.85
N LEU A 8 -16.47 9.89 75.06
CA LEU A 8 -17.11 10.94 74.26
C LEU A 8 -16.35 11.21 72.95
N PRO A 9 -17.03 11.71 71.89
CA PRO A 9 -16.42 12.00 70.59
C PRO A 9 -15.55 13.27 70.60
N ALA A 10 -14.50 13.27 69.76
CA ALA A 10 -13.56 14.37 69.60
C ALA A 10 -14.12 15.53 68.73
N PRO A 11 -13.74 16.79 69.01
CA PRO A 11 -14.30 17.98 68.36
C PRO A 11 -13.73 18.29 66.97
N SER A 12 -14.59 18.83 66.11
CA SER A 12 -14.29 19.42 64.80
C SER A 12 -13.41 20.67 64.92
N ARG A 13 -12.34 20.76 64.11
CA ARG A 13 -11.52 21.99 63.98
C ARG A 13 -12.06 22.92 62.89
N PRO A 14 -12.04 24.25 63.11
CA PRO A 14 -12.48 25.27 62.16
C PRO A 14 -11.38 25.67 61.17
N GLY A 15 -11.78 26.34 60.10
CA GLY A 15 -11.01 26.53 58.87
C GLY A 15 -9.94 27.62 58.86
N TRP A 16 -9.23 27.64 57.72
CA TRP A 16 -8.37 28.73 57.28
C TRP A 16 -8.87 29.23 55.92
N HIS A 17 -9.26 30.50 55.88
CA HIS A 17 -9.46 31.30 54.68
C HIS A 17 -8.36 32.36 54.62
N SER A 18 -7.66 32.41 53.48
CA SER A 18 -7.04 33.57 52.79
C SER A 18 -6.00 33.01 51.83
N GLY A 19 -5.77 33.50 50.62
CA GLY A 19 -6.33 34.60 49.84
C GLY A 19 -5.75 34.49 48.43
N GLU A 20 -6.42 35.14 47.48
CA GLU A 20 -5.88 35.79 46.26
C GLU A 20 -4.89 35.00 45.39
N GLU A 21 -5.29 34.55 44.20
CA GLU A 21 -5.23 35.36 42.96
C GLU A 21 -3.78 35.43 42.40
N LEU A 22 -3.66 35.14 41.09
CA LEU A 22 -2.42 35.05 40.26
C LEU A 22 -1.82 33.65 40.07
N ARG A 23 -2.43 32.89 39.15
CA ARG A 23 -1.67 32.15 38.11
C ARG A 23 -2.55 31.91 36.89
N ALA A 24 -2.65 32.96 36.07
CA ALA A 24 -2.99 32.80 34.66
C ALA A 24 -1.81 32.13 33.91
N THR A 25 -2.16 31.40 32.86
CA THR A 25 -1.34 30.82 31.77
C THR A 25 -0.69 29.45 32.01
N LYS A 26 -1.17 28.41 31.30
CA LYS A 26 -0.62 27.98 29.99
C LYS A 26 -1.33 26.72 29.46
N HIS A 27 -1.95 26.87 28.28
CA HIS A 27 -1.97 25.94 27.15
C HIS A 27 -2.32 24.45 27.33
N SER A 28 -3.46 24.05 26.76
CA SER A 28 -3.51 23.00 25.73
C SER A 28 -4.78 23.10 24.87
N GLN A 29 -4.99 24.26 24.24
CA GLN A 29 -5.72 24.26 22.97
C GLN A 29 -4.74 23.78 21.89
N VAL A 30 -4.61 22.47 21.73
CA VAL A 30 -4.07 21.90 20.50
C VAL A 30 -5.20 22.03 19.49
N TYR A 31 -5.17 23.10 18.70
CA TYR A 31 -6.02 23.27 17.55
C TYR A 31 -5.72 22.11 16.58
N ASP A 32 -6.75 21.33 16.25
CA ASP A 32 -6.71 20.28 15.24
C ASP A 32 -6.65 20.92 13.84
N TYR A 33 -5.45 21.34 13.46
CA TYR A 33 -5.17 21.96 12.16
C TYR A 33 -5.40 20.98 10.99
N GLN A 34 -5.40 19.67 11.22
CA GLN A 34 -5.50 18.67 10.15
C GLN A 34 -6.95 18.38 9.73
N VAL A 35 -7.90 18.39 10.66
CA VAL A 35 -9.33 18.23 10.35
C VAL A 35 -9.91 19.46 9.66
N LEU A 36 -9.44 20.67 10.01
CA LEU A 36 -9.82 21.91 9.33
C LEU A 36 -9.27 21.99 7.90
N PHE A 37 -8.05 21.50 7.66
CA PHE A 37 -7.44 21.49 6.32
C PHE A 37 -8.15 20.53 5.35
N SER A 38 -8.53 19.34 5.83
CA SER A 38 -9.24 18.34 5.01
C SER A 38 -10.64 18.79 4.57
N LYS A 39 -11.37 19.50 5.44
CA LYS A 39 -12.68 20.07 5.09
C LYS A 39 -12.58 21.23 4.08
N THR A 40 -11.46 21.95 4.12
CA THR A 40 -11.22 23.09 3.21
C THR A 40 -10.88 22.62 1.79
N ILE A 41 -10.11 21.53 1.64
CA ILE A 41 -9.78 20.97 0.32
C ILE A 41 -10.98 20.26 -0.32
N ALA A 42 -11.81 19.56 0.46
CA ALA A 42 -13.01 18.91 -0.05
C ALA A 42 -14.06 19.90 -0.61
N ALA A 43 -14.05 21.15 -0.14
CA ALA A 43 -14.97 22.20 -0.61
C ALA A 43 -14.48 22.94 -1.88
N TYR A 44 -13.21 22.77 -2.27
CA TYR A 44 -12.60 23.56 -3.33
C TYR A 44 -12.27 22.71 -4.56
N ARG A 45 -13.20 22.70 -5.51
CA ARG A 45 -12.95 22.28 -6.91
C ARG A 45 -12.13 23.39 -7.60
N ILE A 46 -10.86 23.51 -7.24
CA ILE A 46 -9.98 24.59 -7.72
C ILE A 46 -9.72 24.42 -9.21
N ARG A 47 -9.97 25.48 -9.99
CA ARG A 47 -9.69 25.51 -11.44
C ARG A 47 -8.20 25.68 -11.70
N PRO A 48 -7.67 25.19 -12.84
CA PRO A 48 -6.22 25.09 -13.13
C PRO A 48 -5.43 26.40 -13.28
N ARG A 49 -5.94 27.58 -12.90
CA ARG A 49 -5.28 28.88 -13.19
C ARG A 49 -4.69 29.60 -11.98
N GLU A 50 -4.84 29.08 -10.75
CA GLU A 50 -4.43 29.79 -9.53
C GLU A 50 -3.20 29.20 -8.81
N HIS A 51 -2.46 28.30 -9.46
CA HIS A 51 -1.36 27.52 -8.86
C HIS A 51 -0.21 28.36 -8.27
N ARG A 52 0.06 29.57 -8.77
CA ARG A 52 1.26 30.35 -8.37
C ARG A 52 1.23 30.81 -6.92
N ILE A 53 0.07 31.28 -6.43
CA ILE A 53 -0.08 31.77 -5.05
C ILE A 53 -0.08 30.58 -4.08
N TRP A 54 -0.74 29.49 -4.44
CA TRP A 54 -0.81 28.29 -3.61
C TRP A 54 0.51 27.52 -3.53
N ASN A 55 1.34 27.53 -4.58
CA ASN A 55 2.68 26.94 -4.54
C ASN A 55 3.61 27.67 -3.56
N LEU A 56 3.50 29.01 -3.47
CA LEU A 56 4.23 29.81 -2.49
C LEU A 56 3.75 29.54 -1.05
N VAL A 57 2.43 29.46 -0.86
CA VAL A 57 1.84 29.11 0.45
C VAL A 57 2.26 27.69 0.89
N ARG A 58 2.29 26.73 -0.04
CA ARG A 58 2.75 25.35 0.21
C ARG A 58 4.24 25.29 0.57
N ALA A 59 5.10 26.01 -0.15
CA ALA A 59 6.53 26.06 0.14
C ALA A 59 6.82 26.63 1.54
N LEU A 60 6.08 27.67 1.95
CA LEU A 60 6.21 28.26 3.29
C LEU A 60 5.69 27.34 4.40
N LEU A 61 4.60 26.60 4.16
CA LEU A 61 4.07 25.59 5.09
C LEU A 61 5.03 24.40 5.29
N LEU A 62 5.67 23.94 4.21
CA LEU A 62 6.69 22.88 4.27
C LEU A 62 7.93 23.31 5.06
N ALA A 63 8.40 24.54 4.85
CA ALA A 63 9.52 25.09 5.62
C ALA A 63 9.18 25.20 7.12
N ALA A 64 7.94 25.56 7.46
CA ALA A 64 7.49 25.62 8.85
C ALA A 64 7.37 24.24 9.52
N LEU A 65 6.93 23.21 8.77
CA LEU A 65 6.79 21.84 9.28
C LEU A 65 8.14 21.12 9.45
N ALA A 66 9.13 21.44 8.61
CA ALA A 66 10.49 20.90 8.72
C ALA A 66 11.24 21.40 9.97
N LEU A 67 10.80 22.52 10.57
CA LEU A 67 11.39 23.08 11.79
C LEU A 67 10.86 22.41 13.08
N ASP A 68 9.78 21.63 13.01
CA ASP A 68 9.09 21.05 14.18
C ASP A 68 9.17 19.50 14.25
N ALA A 69 9.58 18.83 13.16
CA ALA A 69 9.69 17.38 13.10
C ALA A 69 11.09 16.90 13.49
N GLY A 70 11.24 16.48 14.75
CA GLY A 70 12.40 15.73 15.22
C GLY A 70 12.68 14.48 14.36
N HIS A 71 13.97 14.20 14.17
CA HIS A 71 14.56 13.12 13.37
C HIS A 71 13.79 11.79 13.43
N ASN A 72 13.21 11.38 12.28
CA ASN A 72 13.00 9.99 11.79
C ASN A 72 11.87 9.85 10.74
N ALA A 73 11.36 10.94 10.17
CA ALA A 73 10.59 10.85 8.92
C ALA A 73 11.55 11.01 7.74
N GLN A 74 11.70 9.97 6.92
CA GLN A 74 12.42 10.09 5.65
C GLN A 74 11.67 11.11 4.80
N ALA A 75 12.34 12.21 4.45
CA ALA A 75 11.73 13.32 3.73
C ALA A 75 11.15 12.81 2.41
N LEU A 76 9.86 13.09 2.18
CA LEU A 76 9.23 12.84 0.88
C LEU A 76 10.07 13.54 -0.20
N PRO A 77 10.24 12.93 -1.39
CA PRO A 77 11.01 13.56 -2.46
C PRO A 77 10.45 14.96 -2.77
N PRO A 78 11.31 15.93 -3.15
CA PRO A 78 10.88 17.29 -3.43
C PRO A 78 9.72 17.27 -4.41
N ALA A 79 8.70 18.08 -4.14
CA ALA A 79 7.56 18.23 -5.03
C ALA A 79 8.09 18.74 -6.38
N ASP A 80 8.17 17.85 -7.37
CA ASP A 80 8.38 18.25 -8.75
C ASP A 80 7.25 19.23 -9.08
N LEU A 81 7.62 20.50 -9.27
CA LEU A 81 6.71 21.56 -9.69
C LEU A 81 6.33 21.28 -11.15
N LEU A 82 5.35 20.39 -11.36
CA LEU A 82 4.79 20.14 -12.67
C LEU A 82 3.93 21.35 -13.07
N GLU A 83 4.12 21.85 -14.30
CA GLU A 83 3.32 22.94 -14.85
C GLU A 83 1.85 22.53 -15.00
N ASP A 84 1.59 21.24 -15.25
CA ASP A 84 0.27 20.62 -15.33
C ASP A 84 0.26 19.23 -14.65
N GLY A 85 -0.84 18.89 -13.98
CA GLY A 85 -1.05 17.58 -13.34
C GLY A 85 -0.68 17.53 -11.85
N PHE A 86 -0.68 16.32 -11.30
CA PHE A 86 -0.38 16.05 -9.89
C PHE A 86 1.02 15.46 -9.76
N SER A 87 1.79 15.89 -8.76
CA SER A 87 2.98 15.16 -8.33
C SER A 87 2.61 13.93 -7.50
N VAL A 88 3.57 13.04 -7.23
CA VAL A 88 3.39 11.95 -6.26
C VAL A 88 3.03 12.53 -4.88
N TYR A 89 3.69 13.63 -4.49
CA TYR A 89 3.43 14.33 -3.25
C TYR A 89 1.98 14.83 -3.14
N ASP A 90 1.45 15.45 -4.21
CA ASP A 90 0.04 15.89 -4.23
C ASP A 90 -0.93 14.72 -4.03
N ARG A 91 -0.66 13.57 -4.64
CA ARG A 91 -1.51 12.37 -4.49
C ARG A 91 -1.39 11.74 -3.11
N VAL A 92 -0.21 11.77 -2.50
CA VAL A 92 -0.03 11.35 -1.10
C VAL A 92 -0.79 12.28 -0.15
N LEU A 93 -0.79 13.60 -0.37
CA LEU A 93 -1.62 14.51 0.42
C LEU A 93 -3.11 14.27 0.21
N GLN A 94 -3.53 13.98 -1.02
CA GLN A 94 -4.93 13.78 -1.36
C GLN A 94 -5.50 12.46 -0.81
N TYR A 95 -4.75 11.36 -0.93
CA TYR A 95 -5.25 10.01 -0.68
C TYR A 95 -4.60 9.31 0.51
N GLY A 96 -3.47 9.81 1.01
CA GLY A 96 -2.65 9.12 2.02
C GLY A 96 -3.36 8.97 3.37
N TYR A 97 -4.10 9.98 3.84
CA TYR A 97 -4.84 9.87 5.10
C TYR A 97 -6.00 8.84 5.02
N PRO A 98 -6.91 8.91 4.02
CA PRO A 98 -7.93 7.87 3.83
C PRO A 98 -7.34 6.47 3.65
N ALA A 99 -6.28 6.32 2.84
CA ALA A 99 -5.58 5.06 2.64
C ALA A 99 -5.01 4.49 3.94
N ARG A 100 -4.32 5.32 4.72
CA ARG A 100 -3.78 4.95 6.04
C ARG A 100 -4.89 4.48 6.98
N LEU A 101 -6.02 5.17 7.04
CA LEU A 101 -7.14 4.76 7.90
C LEU A 101 -7.67 3.36 7.56
N ARG A 102 -7.73 3.01 6.27
CA ARG A 102 -8.15 1.67 5.82
C ARG A 102 -7.12 0.59 6.14
N LEU A 103 -5.82 0.90 6.07
CA LEU A 103 -4.73 -0.03 6.37
C LEU A 103 -4.41 -0.18 7.87
N ALA A 104 -4.66 0.85 8.67
CA ALA A 104 -4.21 0.92 10.07
C ALA A 104 -4.65 -0.26 10.95
N PRO A 105 -5.88 -0.81 10.87
CA PRO A 105 -6.25 -1.97 11.67
C PRO A 105 -5.38 -3.19 11.39
N TYR A 106 -5.05 -3.43 10.12
CA TYR A 106 -4.26 -4.59 9.68
C TYR A 106 -2.79 -4.45 10.07
N LEU A 107 -2.20 -3.27 9.85
CA LEU A 107 -0.80 -2.99 10.23
C LEU A 107 -0.60 -3.06 11.75
N ARG A 108 -1.51 -2.47 12.53
CA ARG A 108 -1.45 -2.58 14.00
C ARG A 108 -1.59 -4.02 14.49
N ALA A 109 -2.49 -4.80 13.91
CA ALA A 109 -2.66 -6.21 14.27
C ALA A 109 -1.43 -7.06 13.92
N ALA A 110 -0.67 -6.66 12.90
CA ALA A 110 0.57 -7.30 12.50
C ALA A 110 1.83 -6.79 13.25
N GLY A 111 1.73 -5.68 13.99
CA GLY A 111 2.86 -5.03 14.65
C GLY A 111 3.80 -4.29 13.69
N VAL A 112 3.28 -3.81 12.55
CA VAL A 112 4.05 -3.12 11.51
C VAL A 112 3.79 -1.61 11.58
N ASP A 113 4.86 -0.82 11.51
CA ASP A 113 4.80 0.64 11.53
C ASP A 113 4.20 1.23 10.24
N TYR A 114 3.79 2.49 10.31
CA TYR A 114 3.33 3.25 9.14
C TYR A 114 4.19 4.52 8.95
N PRO A 115 4.83 4.71 7.79
CA PRO A 115 4.92 3.75 6.69
C PRO A 115 5.80 2.53 7.05
N PRO A 116 5.55 1.34 6.47
CA PRO A 116 6.44 0.20 6.64
C PRO A 116 7.78 0.44 5.95
N GLN A 117 8.84 -0.22 6.41
CA GLN A 117 10.17 -0.13 5.77
C GLN A 117 10.33 -1.09 4.58
N THR A 118 9.45 -2.09 4.46
CA THR A 118 9.46 -3.03 3.34
C THR A 118 8.04 -3.40 2.95
N VAL A 119 7.78 -3.43 1.65
CA VAL A 119 6.48 -3.79 1.06
C VAL A 119 6.70 -4.87 0.00
N VAL A 120 5.97 -5.98 0.10
CA VAL A 120 5.94 -7.02 -0.93
C VAL A 120 4.48 -7.26 -1.33
N LEU A 121 4.18 -7.06 -2.60
CA LEU A 121 2.91 -7.48 -3.17
C LEU A 121 3.05 -8.86 -3.78
N VAL A 122 1.98 -9.65 -3.73
CA VAL A 122 1.91 -10.93 -4.42
C VAL A 122 0.60 -11.01 -5.18
N ALA A 123 0.65 -11.00 -6.51
CA ALA A 123 -0.54 -11.17 -7.34
C ALA A 123 -0.61 -12.60 -7.85
N PHE A 124 -1.77 -13.23 -7.68
CA PHE A 124 -2.10 -14.51 -8.27
C PHE A 124 -3.09 -14.30 -9.40
N LYS A 125 -2.70 -14.69 -10.61
CA LYS A 125 -3.49 -14.45 -11.83
C LYS A 125 -4.81 -15.23 -11.80
N TRP A 126 -4.75 -16.52 -11.48
CA TRP A 126 -5.94 -17.39 -11.50
C TRP A 126 -6.94 -17.05 -10.40
N GLU A 127 -6.45 -16.85 -9.18
CA GLU A 127 -7.27 -16.53 -8.00
C GLU A 127 -7.79 -15.09 -8.02
N MET A 128 -7.34 -14.27 -8.98
CA MET A 128 -7.67 -12.84 -9.07
C MET A 128 -7.48 -12.13 -7.72
N ARG A 129 -6.33 -12.40 -7.08
CA ARG A 129 -6.02 -11.98 -5.71
C ARG A 129 -4.68 -11.27 -5.65
N LEU A 130 -4.64 -10.18 -4.89
CA LEU A 130 -3.42 -9.46 -4.54
C LEU A 130 -3.21 -9.50 -3.02
N GLU A 131 -2.16 -10.17 -2.55
CA GLU A 131 -1.73 -10.15 -1.15
C GLU A 131 -0.76 -8.99 -0.90
N LEU A 132 -0.90 -8.34 0.25
CA LEU A 132 0.00 -7.33 0.77
C LEU A 132 0.77 -7.89 1.96
N TYR A 133 2.08 -7.89 1.84
CA TYR A 133 3.04 -8.13 2.91
C TYR A 133 3.78 -6.83 3.22
N ALA A 134 4.00 -6.56 4.49
CA ALA A 134 4.75 -5.40 4.93
C ALA A 134 5.53 -5.71 6.21
N GLY A 135 6.62 -4.99 6.45
CA GLY A 135 7.48 -5.21 7.61
C GLY A 135 8.29 -3.97 8.00
N ASN A 136 8.82 -4.00 9.22
CA ASN A 136 9.73 -2.98 9.73
C ASN A 136 11.18 -3.21 9.25
N SER A 137 11.43 -4.32 8.56
CA SER A 137 12.66 -4.64 7.85
C SER A 137 12.38 -5.75 6.82
N PRO A 138 13.30 -6.05 5.89
CA PRO A 138 13.17 -7.17 4.96
C PRO A 138 13.00 -8.54 5.64
N ASP A 139 13.57 -8.71 6.84
CA ASP A 139 13.53 -9.97 7.60
C ASP A 139 12.29 -10.09 8.51
N ASP A 140 11.50 -9.01 8.66
CA ASP A 140 10.31 -8.95 9.52
C ASP A 140 9.01 -8.72 8.72
N LEU A 141 8.91 -9.34 7.55
CA LEU A 141 7.68 -9.31 6.77
C LEU A 141 6.53 -10.00 7.52
N LYS A 142 5.33 -9.41 7.43
CA LYS A 142 4.06 -9.94 7.91
C LYS A 142 3.02 -9.89 6.81
N PHE A 143 2.13 -10.88 6.77
CA PHE A 143 0.91 -10.79 5.98
C PHE A 143 0.00 -9.71 6.57
N ILE A 144 -0.40 -8.73 5.76
CA ILE A 144 -1.24 -7.62 6.20
C ILE A 144 -2.70 -7.89 5.82
N ARG A 145 -2.95 -8.12 4.53
CA ARG A 145 -4.29 -8.41 3.98
C ARG A 145 -4.20 -8.85 2.52
N TYR A 146 -5.32 -9.27 1.95
CA TYR A 146 -5.47 -9.46 0.51
C TYR A 146 -6.58 -8.57 -0.05
N TYR A 147 -6.57 -8.42 -1.37
CA TYR A 147 -7.53 -7.68 -2.17
C TYR A 147 -7.95 -8.50 -3.38
N ASN A 148 -9.15 -8.24 -3.90
CA ASN A 148 -9.58 -8.78 -5.18
C ASN A 148 -8.98 -7.93 -6.31
N VAL A 149 -8.41 -8.61 -7.30
CA VAL A 149 -8.08 -8.04 -8.61
C VAL A 149 -9.37 -7.99 -9.41
N LEU A 150 -9.67 -6.85 -10.04
CA LEU A 150 -10.91 -6.67 -10.81
C LEU A 150 -10.77 -7.21 -12.23
N ALA A 151 -9.61 -7.00 -12.85
CA ALA A 151 -9.30 -7.53 -14.16
C ALA A 151 -7.79 -7.74 -14.30
N ALA A 152 -7.43 -8.87 -14.91
CA ALA A 152 -6.09 -9.21 -15.33
C ALA A 152 -6.19 -9.78 -16.74
N SER A 153 -5.32 -9.34 -17.65
CA SER A 153 -5.33 -9.88 -19.01
C SER A 153 -4.51 -11.16 -19.08
N GLY A 154 -4.97 -12.07 -19.95
CA GLY A 154 -4.23 -13.26 -20.29
C GLY A 154 -4.67 -14.53 -19.58
N SER A 155 -3.98 -15.63 -19.89
CA SER A 155 -4.12 -16.95 -19.27
C SER A 155 -2.88 -17.27 -18.43
N VAL A 156 -2.84 -18.47 -17.85
CA VAL A 156 -1.62 -19.05 -17.27
C VAL A 156 -0.46 -18.95 -18.27
N GLY A 157 0.70 -18.50 -17.80
CA GLY A 157 1.92 -18.34 -18.60
C GLY A 157 2.51 -16.94 -18.57
N PRO A 158 3.83 -16.79 -18.74
CA PRO A 158 4.49 -15.49 -18.74
C PRO A 158 4.10 -14.65 -19.96
N LYS A 159 4.35 -13.35 -19.87
CA LYS A 159 4.33 -12.45 -21.02
C LYS A 159 5.59 -12.69 -21.87
N LEU A 160 5.43 -12.81 -23.18
CA LEU A 160 6.51 -13.16 -24.11
C LEU A 160 6.80 -12.08 -25.15
N ARG A 161 5.80 -11.27 -25.51
CA ARG A 161 5.96 -10.22 -26.53
C ARG A 161 5.01 -9.06 -26.33
N GLU A 162 5.31 -7.96 -27.00
CA GLU A 162 4.35 -6.86 -27.12
C GLU A 162 3.04 -7.34 -27.77
N GLY A 163 1.91 -6.87 -27.25
CA GLY A 163 0.59 -7.17 -27.81
C GLY A 163 0.01 -8.56 -27.50
N ASP A 164 0.73 -9.45 -26.79
CA ASP A 164 0.20 -10.77 -26.40
C ASP A 164 -0.89 -10.74 -25.31
N ARG A 165 -1.20 -9.55 -24.78
CA ARG A 165 -2.20 -9.32 -23.73
C ARG A 165 -1.99 -10.17 -22.46
N GLN A 166 -0.76 -10.59 -22.17
CA GLN A 166 -0.42 -11.29 -20.93
C GLN A 166 0.02 -10.31 -19.84
N VAL A 167 -0.43 -10.52 -18.60
CA VAL A 167 0.30 -10.08 -17.41
C VAL A 167 1.51 -10.98 -17.22
N PRO A 168 2.73 -10.44 -17.01
CA PRO A 168 3.93 -11.25 -16.85
C PRO A 168 3.92 -12.07 -15.54
N GLU A 169 4.78 -13.07 -15.47
CA GLU A 169 4.95 -13.95 -14.30
C GLU A 169 6.42 -13.93 -13.90
N GLY A 170 6.71 -13.68 -12.61
CA GLY A 170 8.07 -13.47 -12.13
C GLY A 170 8.15 -12.61 -10.87
N ILE A 171 9.37 -12.20 -10.53
CA ILE A 171 9.67 -11.32 -9.40
C ILE A 171 10.14 -9.98 -9.97
N TYR A 172 9.48 -8.91 -9.56
CA TYR A 172 9.63 -7.59 -10.15
C TYR A 172 9.76 -6.50 -9.09
N ARG A 173 10.31 -5.37 -9.52
CA ARG A 173 10.38 -4.12 -8.75
C ARG A 173 9.47 -3.07 -9.35
N PHE A 174 9.18 -2.03 -8.57
CA PHE A 174 8.50 -0.86 -9.10
C PHE A 174 9.52 0.16 -9.61
N THR A 175 9.28 0.70 -10.81
CA THR A 175 10.15 1.70 -11.44
C THR A 175 9.59 3.10 -11.38
N GLN A 176 8.27 3.23 -11.20
CA GLN A 176 7.61 4.52 -11.26
C GLN A 176 6.26 4.49 -10.53
N LEU A 177 5.96 5.58 -9.84
CA LEU A 177 4.61 5.95 -9.42
C LEU A 177 4.04 6.94 -10.43
N ASN A 178 2.87 6.65 -10.98
CA ASN A 178 2.18 7.52 -11.92
C ASN A 178 0.96 8.20 -11.25
N PRO A 179 1.11 9.44 -10.78
CA PRO A 179 0.02 10.23 -10.19
C PRO A 179 -1.01 10.73 -11.21
N ASN A 180 -0.70 10.65 -12.51
CA ASN A 180 -1.50 11.15 -13.63
C ASN A 180 -1.89 10.02 -14.58
N SER A 181 -2.19 8.83 -14.02
CA SER A 181 -2.67 7.70 -14.81
C SER A 181 -3.93 8.08 -15.57
N SER A 182 -4.05 7.65 -16.83
CA SER A 182 -5.29 7.78 -17.61
C SER A 182 -6.46 7.01 -17.00
N PHE A 183 -6.18 6.12 -16.05
CA PHE A 183 -7.18 5.51 -15.18
C PHE A 183 -7.32 6.31 -13.86
N HIS A 184 -6.70 5.86 -12.77
CA HIS A 184 -6.74 6.57 -11.48
C HIS A 184 -5.33 6.88 -10.94
N LEU A 185 -4.70 5.91 -10.28
CA LEU A 185 -3.29 5.91 -9.86
C LEU A 185 -2.66 4.63 -10.37
N SER A 186 -1.37 4.64 -10.69
CA SER A 186 -0.71 3.41 -11.10
C SER A 186 0.74 3.29 -10.68
N LEU A 187 1.20 2.05 -10.54
CA LEU A 187 2.59 1.69 -10.26
C LEU A 187 3.13 0.91 -11.46
N LYS A 188 4.29 1.30 -11.98
CA LYS A 188 4.94 0.63 -13.11
C LYS A 188 5.84 -0.49 -12.62
N VAL A 189 5.65 -1.68 -13.16
CA VAL A 189 6.47 -2.87 -12.92
C VAL A 189 7.68 -2.86 -13.87
N ASP A 190 8.84 -3.33 -13.42
CA ASP A 190 10.09 -3.38 -14.19
C ASP A 190 10.17 -4.48 -15.27
N TYR A 191 9.02 -4.95 -15.76
CA TYR A 191 8.97 -5.83 -16.93
C TYR A 191 9.32 -5.08 -18.23
N PRO A 192 10.15 -5.64 -19.12
CA PRO A 192 10.88 -6.91 -18.96
C PRO A 192 12.13 -6.72 -18.08
N ASN A 193 12.28 -7.57 -17.07
CA ASN A 193 13.43 -7.60 -16.17
C ASN A 193 14.59 -8.42 -16.79
N ALA A 194 15.64 -8.69 -16.00
CA ALA A 194 16.80 -9.45 -16.47
C ALA A 194 16.45 -10.88 -16.93
N PHE A 195 15.57 -11.57 -16.20
CA PHE A 195 15.13 -12.93 -16.55
C PHE A 195 14.33 -12.93 -17.85
N ASP A 196 13.38 -11.99 -17.99
CA ASP A 196 12.56 -11.87 -19.21
C ASP A 196 13.41 -11.63 -20.45
N ARG A 197 14.43 -10.76 -20.33
CA ARG A 197 15.37 -10.43 -21.42
C ARG A 197 16.26 -11.61 -21.77
N MET A 198 16.75 -12.34 -20.77
CA MET A 198 17.55 -13.53 -20.98
C MET A 198 16.76 -14.59 -21.75
N MET A 199 15.54 -14.92 -21.30
CA MET A 199 14.69 -15.89 -22.00
C MET A 199 14.26 -15.39 -23.38
N GLY A 200 14.00 -14.09 -23.50
CA GLY A 200 13.76 -13.46 -24.79
C GLY A 200 14.91 -13.66 -25.78
N ASN A 201 16.16 -13.50 -25.32
CA ASN A 201 17.35 -13.72 -26.14
C ASN A 201 17.53 -15.20 -26.52
N VAL A 202 17.37 -16.12 -25.55
CA VAL A 202 17.45 -17.58 -25.80
C VAL A 202 16.48 -18.02 -26.89
N GLU A 203 15.28 -17.42 -26.92
CA GLU A 203 14.24 -17.74 -27.91
C GLU A 203 14.23 -16.81 -29.12
N ASN A 204 15.23 -15.94 -29.28
CA ASN A 204 15.32 -14.95 -30.35
C ASN A 204 14.11 -13.98 -30.43
N ARG A 205 13.38 -13.77 -29.32
CA ARG A 205 12.30 -12.78 -29.21
C ARG A 205 12.89 -11.38 -28.99
N ARG A 206 12.71 -10.50 -29.99
CA ARG A 206 13.27 -9.14 -29.98
C ARG A 206 12.34 -8.07 -29.41
N ASN A 207 11.02 -8.28 -29.46
CA ASN A 207 10.05 -7.31 -28.96
C ASN A 207 9.24 -7.89 -27.79
N LEU A 208 9.77 -7.75 -26.57
CA LEU A 208 9.15 -8.23 -25.34
C LEU A 208 7.99 -7.34 -24.85
N GLY A 209 7.89 -6.12 -25.38
CA GLY A 209 6.99 -5.07 -24.91
C GLY A 209 7.44 -4.45 -23.59
N GLY A 210 6.47 -3.93 -22.84
CA GLY A 210 6.67 -3.26 -21.57
C GLY A 210 5.33 -2.73 -21.05
N GLY A 211 5.36 -1.67 -20.25
CA GLY A 211 4.15 -0.95 -19.86
C GLY A 211 3.20 -1.77 -18.98
N ILE A 212 3.77 -2.55 -18.06
CA ILE A 212 2.99 -3.33 -17.09
C ILE A 212 2.75 -2.48 -15.85
N PHE A 213 1.48 -2.32 -15.50
CA PHE A 213 1.07 -1.50 -14.36
C PHE A 213 0.12 -2.26 -13.44
N ILE A 214 0.16 -1.86 -12.17
CA ILE A 214 -0.95 -2.05 -11.23
C ILE A 214 -1.67 -0.71 -11.15
N HIS A 215 -2.98 -0.66 -11.39
CA HIS A 215 -3.69 0.60 -11.43
C HIS A 215 -5.12 0.52 -10.89
N GLY A 216 -5.66 1.67 -10.50
CA GLY A 216 -7.08 1.80 -10.17
C GLY A 216 -7.96 1.80 -11.43
N GLY A 217 -9.20 1.38 -11.30
CA GLY A 217 -10.18 1.29 -12.38
C GLY A 217 -10.65 -0.14 -12.62
N SER A 218 -11.60 -0.33 -13.53
CA SER A 218 -12.22 -1.64 -13.79
C SER A 218 -11.84 -2.26 -15.14
N GLU A 219 -11.08 -1.56 -15.99
CA GLU A 219 -10.69 -2.02 -17.33
C GLU A 219 -9.20 -2.38 -17.38
N SER A 220 -8.82 -3.42 -18.13
CA SER A 220 -7.40 -3.80 -18.31
C SER A 220 -7.17 -4.44 -19.68
N ALA A 221 -6.03 -4.10 -20.31
CA ALA A 221 -5.56 -4.66 -21.58
C ALA A 221 -4.09 -5.13 -21.49
N GLY A 222 -3.68 -5.67 -20.32
CA GLY A 222 -2.32 -6.14 -20.04
C GLY A 222 -1.81 -5.81 -18.64
N CYS A 223 -2.67 -5.31 -17.76
CA CYS A 223 -2.31 -4.81 -16.42
C CYS A 223 -3.14 -5.48 -15.32
N LEU A 224 -2.79 -5.23 -14.06
CA LEU A 224 -3.63 -5.56 -12.91
C LEU A 224 -4.51 -4.37 -12.55
N ALA A 225 -5.80 -4.47 -12.87
CA ALA A 225 -6.80 -3.47 -12.51
C ALA A 225 -7.35 -3.76 -11.12
N MET A 226 -7.33 -2.74 -10.26
CA MET A 226 -7.78 -2.77 -8.87
C MET A 226 -8.88 -1.73 -8.67
N SER A 227 -9.69 -1.87 -7.62
CA SER A 227 -10.55 -0.76 -7.21
C SER A 227 -9.71 0.49 -6.90
N ASN A 228 -10.27 1.69 -7.13
CA ASN A 228 -9.56 2.95 -6.88
C ASN A 228 -9.03 3.03 -5.44
N SER A 229 -9.83 2.61 -4.44
CA SER A 229 -9.41 2.62 -3.04
C SER A 229 -8.20 1.73 -2.76
N VAL A 230 -8.05 0.61 -3.48
CA VAL A 230 -6.91 -0.30 -3.34
C VAL A 230 -5.68 0.27 -4.06
N ALA A 231 -5.88 0.88 -5.23
CA ALA A 231 -4.80 1.58 -5.92
C ALA A 231 -4.26 2.76 -5.11
N GLU A 232 -5.14 3.54 -4.46
CA GLU A 232 -4.77 4.58 -3.49
C GLU A 232 -3.93 4.00 -2.34
N GLU A 233 -4.40 2.92 -1.70
CA GLU A 233 -3.68 2.26 -0.60
C GLU A 233 -2.25 1.87 -1.00
N ILE A 234 -2.10 1.15 -2.11
CA ILE A 234 -0.80 0.66 -2.57
C ILE A 234 0.08 1.82 -3.04
N PHE A 235 -0.47 2.77 -3.80
CA PHE A 235 0.27 3.91 -4.31
C PHE A 235 0.85 4.74 -3.17
N THR A 236 0.04 5.12 -2.19
CA THR A 236 0.52 5.96 -1.07
C THR A 236 1.43 5.18 -0.14
N LEU A 237 1.17 3.89 0.09
CA LEU A 237 2.03 3.04 0.89
C LEU A 237 3.43 2.93 0.28
N VAL A 238 3.54 2.62 -1.03
CA VAL A 238 4.82 2.54 -1.72
C VAL A 238 5.49 3.92 -1.84
N ALA A 239 4.74 4.99 -2.08
CA ALA A 239 5.27 6.35 -2.13
C ALA A 239 5.96 6.75 -0.82
N GLN A 240 5.36 6.38 0.31
CA GLN A 240 5.88 6.72 1.64
C GLN A 240 6.95 5.74 2.14
N SER A 241 6.95 4.50 1.65
CA SER A 241 7.96 3.49 1.99
C SER A 241 9.22 3.56 1.12
N GLY A 242 9.12 4.14 -0.09
CA GLY A 242 10.17 4.16 -1.10
C GLY A 242 10.02 3.06 -2.14
N LEU A 243 10.30 3.37 -3.42
CA LEU A 243 10.22 2.40 -4.53
C LEU A 243 11.24 1.26 -4.36
N GLU A 244 12.42 1.59 -3.82
CA GLU A 244 13.50 0.68 -3.53
C GLU A 244 13.17 -0.35 -2.44
N ASN A 245 12.18 -0.05 -1.61
CA ASN A 245 11.70 -0.89 -0.52
C ASN A 245 10.45 -1.69 -0.89
N ALA A 246 10.01 -1.61 -2.15
CA ALA A 246 8.80 -2.23 -2.64
C ALA A 246 9.07 -3.19 -3.81
N SER A 247 8.44 -4.36 -3.78
CA SER A 247 8.52 -5.35 -4.87
C SER A 247 7.17 -6.04 -5.10
N ILE A 248 7.06 -6.75 -6.21
CA ILE A 248 5.89 -7.58 -6.52
C ILE A 248 6.30 -8.93 -7.09
N ILE A 249 5.66 -9.98 -6.59
CA ILE A 249 5.67 -11.31 -7.19
C ILE A 249 4.39 -11.47 -8.00
N LEU A 250 4.51 -11.77 -9.29
CA LEU A 250 3.40 -12.09 -10.19
C LEU A 250 3.44 -13.59 -10.45
N SER A 251 2.42 -14.32 -10.01
CA SER A 251 2.38 -15.77 -10.04
C SER A 251 1.15 -16.28 -10.81
N PRO A 252 1.25 -17.40 -11.57
CA PRO A 252 0.09 -17.97 -12.26
C PRO A 252 -1.02 -18.38 -11.30
N VAL A 253 -0.65 -19.05 -10.20
CA VAL A 253 -1.52 -19.60 -9.15
C VAL A 253 -0.78 -19.46 -7.81
N ASP A 254 -1.44 -19.76 -6.68
CA ASP A 254 -0.75 -19.91 -5.41
C ASP A 254 0.12 -21.18 -5.37
N LEU A 255 1.34 -21.09 -5.90
CA LEU A 255 2.31 -22.20 -5.97
C LEU A 255 2.76 -22.73 -4.60
N ARG A 256 2.32 -22.14 -3.48
CA ARG A 256 2.50 -22.71 -2.14
C ARG A 256 1.50 -23.84 -1.85
N ARG A 257 0.40 -23.89 -2.61
CA ARG A 257 -0.77 -24.75 -2.37
C ARG A 257 -1.14 -25.58 -3.60
N GLU A 258 -0.98 -24.98 -4.77
CA GLU A 258 -1.33 -25.57 -6.06
C GLU A 258 -0.10 -26.14 -6.76
N ALA A 259 -0.33 -27.15 -7.61
CA ALA A 259 0.70 -27.66 -8.50
C ALA A 259 1.09 -26.59 -9.54
N ALA A 260 2.37 -26.57 -9.91
CA ALA A 260 2.84 -25.67 -10.96
C ALA A 260 2.22 -26.07 -12.31
N PRO A 261 1.66 -25.11 -13.07
CA PRO A 261 1.16 -25.39 -14.41
C PRO A 261 2.26 -25.93 -15.32
N THR A 262 1.93 -26.90 -16.18
CA THR A 262 2.93 -27.55 -17.04
C THR A 262 2.90 -27.02 -18.49
N PRO A 263 4.06 -27.05 -19.20
CA PRO A 263 4.11 -26.72 -20.63
C PRO A 263 3.15 -27.52 -21.50
N LEU A 264 2.97 -28.81 -21.19
CA LEU A 264 2.11 -29.71 -21.95
C LEU A 264 0.63 -29.30 -21.88
N GLU A 265 0.20 -28.76 -20.74
CA GLU A 265 -1.20 -28.44 -20.47
C GLU A 265 -1.59 -27.02 -20.87
N HIS A 266 -0.62 -26.10 -21.00
CA HIS A 266 -0.92 -24.66 -21.03
C HIS A 266 -0.28 -23.86 -22.17
N ASP A 267 0.34 -24.52 -23.16
CA ASP A 267 1.02 -23.84 -24.28
C ASP A 267 2.00 -22.74 -23.80
N VAL A 268 2.76 -23.08 -22.76
CA VAL A 268 3.78 -22.20 -22.17
C VAL A 268 5.18 -22.66 -22.54
N PRO A 269 6.19 -21.77 -22.56
CA PRO A 269 7.55 -22.15 -22.95
C PRO A 269 8.15 -23.27 -22.10
N VAL A 270 9.00 -24.11 -22.69
CA VAL A 270 9.63 -25.27 -22.02
C VAL A 270 10.46 -24.91 -20.78
N TRP A 271 10.92 -23.67 -20.65
CA TRP A 271 11.67 -23.18 -19.49
C TRP A 271 10.78 -22.70 -18.33
N THR A 272 9.45 -22.63 -18.50
CA THR A 272 8.54 -22.15 -17.44
C THR A 272 8.59 -22.94 -16.13
N PRO A 273 8.83 -24.27 -16.08
CA PRO A 273 9.03 -24.95 -14.81
C PRO A 273 10.16 -24.37 -13.96
N HIS A 274 11.22 -23.86 -14.60
CA HIS A 274 12.31 -23.19 -13.89
C HIS A 274 11.88 -21.83 -13.33
N LEU A 275 11.14 -21.04 -14.11
CA LEU A 275 10.53 -19.79 -13.62
C LEU A 275 9.61 -20.06 -12.42
N TYR A 276 8.77 -21.10 -12.49
CA TYR A 276 7.83 -21.45 -11.43
C TYR A 276 8.54 -21.93 -10.17
N ALA A 277 9.67 -22.64 -10.27
CA ALA A 277 10.49 -22.98 -9.12
C ALA A 277 11.06 -21.73 -8.42
N ILE A 278 11.49 -20.71 -9.19
CA ILE A 278 11.97 -19.43 -8.64
C ILE A 278 10.84 -18.70 -7.90
N ILE A 279 9.67 -18.57 -8.55
CA ILE A 279 8.50 -17.91 -7.95
C ILE A 279 8.05 -18.66 -6.69
N GLN A 280 7.93 -19.99 -6.75
CA GLN A 280 7.54 -20.81 -5.61
C GLN A 280 8.50 -20.62 -4.44
N ARG A 281 9.82 -20.62 -4.68
CA ARG A 281 10.81 -20.35 -3.62
C ARG A 281 10.61 -18.99 -2.97
N ALA A 282 10.36 -17.94 -3.76
CA ALA A 282 10.08 -16.61 -3.24
C ALA A 282 8.77 -16.56 -2.43
N LEU A 283 7.72 -17.23 -2.90
CA LEU A 283 6.45 -17.34 -2.18
C LEU A 283 6.58 -18.09 -0.85
N CYS A 284 7.35 -19.18 -0.82
CA CYS A 284 7.60 -19.97 0.39
C CYS A 284 8.49 -19.27 1.41
N ALA A 285 9.24 -18.23 1.00
CA ALA A 285 10.02 -17.38 1.91
C ALA A 285 9.16 -16.34 2.64
N LEU A 286 7.94 -16.07 2.16
CA LEU A 286 7.01 -15.16 2.81
C LEU A 286 6.31 -15.84 4.00
N PRO A 287 5.92 -15.10 5.04
CA PRO A 287 5.12 -15.65 6.12
C PRO A 287 3.77 -16.17 5.57
N PRO A 288 3.17 -17.17 6.22
CA PRO A 288 1.92 -17.75 5.75
C PRO A 288 0.80 -16.70 5.67
N SER A 289 0.06 -16.69 4.57
CA SER A 289 -1.12 -15.84 4.43
C SER A 289 -2.26 -16.38 5.29
N ARG A 290 -3.05 -15.47 5.89
CA ARG A 290 -4.23 -15.82 6.69
C ARG A 290 -5.51 -15.89 5.86
N VAL A 291 -5.41 -16.35 4.61
CA VAL A 291 -6.58 -16.49 3.74
C VAL A 291 -7.39 -17.70 4.22
N ASP A 292 -8.59 -17.43 4.75
CA ASP A 292 -9.51 -18.47 5.20
C ASP A 292 -9.93 -19.34 4.00
N THR A 293 -9.63 -20.63 4.07
CA THR A 293 -9.86 -21.60 2.98
C THR A 293 -11.34 -21.97 2.81
N ARG A 294 -12.24 -21.44 3.65
CA ARG A 294 -13.68 -21.77 3.62
C ARG A 294 -14.44 -21.26 2.40
N LEU A 295 -13.87 -20.38 1.56
CA LEU A 295 -14.55 -19.82 0.39
C LEU A 295 -14.31 -20.58 -0.94
N HIS A 296 -13.36 -21.53 -1.00
CA HIS A 296 -13.09 -22.29 -2.24
C HIS A 296 -13.90 -23.59 -2.40
N ALA A 297 -14.84 -23.88 -1.50
CA ALA A 297 -15.69 -25.07 -1.58
C ALA A 297 -16.91 -24.95 -2.53
N ILE A 298 -16.98 -23.90 -3.36
CA ILE A 298 -18.02 -23.77 -4.39
C ILE A 298 -17.32 -23.77 -5.76
N GLY A 299 -16.93 -24.96 -6.20
CA GLY A 299 -16.69 -25.22 -7.62
C GLY A 299 -18.00 -25.08 -8.41
N PRO A 300 -17.94 -24.92 -9.74
CA PRO A 300 -19.14 -24.80 -10.57
C PRO A 300 -19.96 -26.09 -10.45
N THR A 301 -21.11 -26.00 -9.78
CA THR A 301 -22.09 -27.08 -9.76
C THR A 301 -22.54 -27.33 -11.19
N SER A 302 -22.16 -28.47 -11.73
CA SER A 302 -22.71 -29.05 -12.95
C SER A 302 -24.23 -28.97 -12.92
N THR A 303 -24.82 -28.20 -13.85
CA THR A 303 -26.24 -28.34 -14.21
C THR A 303 -26.35 -28.19 -15.73
N ILE A 304 -26.33 -29.32 -16.43
CA ILE A 304 -27.04 -29.47 -17.70
C ILE A 304 -27.86 -30.75 -17.53
N GLN A 305 -29.19 -30.55 -17.46
CA GLN A 305 -30.18 -31.58 -17.77
C GLN A 305 -30.23 -31.78 -19.28
#